data_AF-A0A8H6IYZ5-F1
#
_entry.id   AF-A0A8H6IYZ5-F1
#
_cell.length_a   1.000
_cell.length_b   1.000
_cell.length_c   1.000
_cell.angle_alpha   90.00
_cell.angle_beta   90.00
_cell.angle_gamma   90.00
#
_symmetry.space_group_name_H-M   'P 1'
#
loop_
_entity.id
_entity.type
_entity.pdbx_description
1 polymer ?
#
loop_
_entity_poly.entity_id
_entity_poly.type
_entity_poly.pdbx_seq_one_letter_code
_entity_poly.pdbx_strand_id
1 'polypeptide(L)'
;YHFGSSDPPYTSATTWWLNEITLYDGQPIPESSPKGTFEDYGHYTQAVWRETEEVGMAIANSGDGRTYVVARYSPAGNVYGQTPY
;
A
#
# COMPACT_ATOMS: atom_id res chain seq x y z
N TYR A 1 4.87 -15.71 10.37
CA TYR A 1 4.89 -15.61 8.90
C TYR A 1 6.31 -15.89 8.43
N HIS A 2 6.50 -16.90 7.58
CA HIS A 2 7.81 -17.40 7.17
C HIS A 2 8.17 -16.76 5.82
N PHE A 3 9.29 -16.04 5.78
CA PHE A 3 9.81 -15.44 4.55
C PHE A 3 10.58 -16.50 3.76
N GLY A 4 10.25 -16.67 2.48
CA GLY A 4 11.18 -17.25 1.52
C GLY A 4 12.30 -16.23 1.28
N SER A 5 13.54 -16.62 1.57
CA SER A 5 14.70 -15.73 1.68
C SER A 5 15.25 -15.16 0.36
N SER A 6 14.43 -14.97 -0.68
CA SER A 6 14.89 -14.62 -2.03
C SER A 6 14.45 -13.26 -2.55
N ASP A 7 13.37 -12.68 -2.05
CA ASP A 7 12.83 -11.42 -2.60
C ASP A 7 13.38 -10.19 -1.86
N PRO A 8 13.80 -9.13 -2.59
CA PRO A 8 14.17 -7.86 -1.97
C PRO A 8 12.99 -7.30 -1.15
N PRO A 9 13.24 -6.64 0.01
CA PRO A 9 12.17 -6.15 0.87
C PRO A 9 11.18 -5.20 0.17
N TYR A 10 11.64 -4.43 -0.83
CA TYR A 10 10.76 -3.60 -1.68
C TYR A 10 9.73 -4.43 -2.45
N THR A 11 10.15 -5.55 -3.04
CA THR A 11 9.30 -6.45 -3.80
C THR A 11 8.28 -7.12 -2.90
N SER A 12 8.71 -7.54 -1.71
CA SER A 12 7.79 -8.07 -0.70
C SER A 12 6.77 -7.01 -0.30
N ALA A 13 7.18 -5.83 0.17
CA ALA A 13 6.24 -4.80 0.60
C ALA A 13 5.24 -4.41 -0.49
N THR A 14 5.71 -4.21 -1.74
CA THR A 14 4.85 -3.85 -2.87
C THR A 14 3.84 -4.97 -3.18
N THR A 15 4.28 -6.23 -3.16
CA THR A 15 3.39 -7.38 -3.36
C THR A 15 2.28 -7.41 -2.30
N TRP A 16 2.62 -7.13 -1.05
CA TRP A 16 1.65 -7.13 0.04
C TRP A 16 0.63 -6.01 -0.13
N TRP A 17 1.07 -4.79 -0.43
CA TRP A 17 0.18 -3.67 -0.70
C TRP A 17 -0.74 -3.95 -1.89
N LEU A 18 -0.23 -4.52 -2.98
CA LEU A 18 -1.05 -4.83 -4.15
C LEU A 18 -2.07 -5.94 -3.91
N ASN A 19 -1.77 -6.90 -3.03
CA ASN A 19 -2.70 -7.98 -2.68
C ASN A 19 -3.95 -7.49 -1.93
N GLU A 20 -3.93 -6.28 -1.38
CA GLU A 20 -5.11 -5.66 -0.76
C GLU A 20 -6.21 -5.32 -1.78
N ILE A 21 -5.96 -5.45 -3.10
CA ILE A 21 -7.00 -5.36 -4.14
C ILE A 21 -8.21 -6.25 -3.84
N THR A 22 -7.99 -7.37 -3.17
CA THR A 22 -9.04 -8.31 -2.78
C THR A 22 -9.99 -7.76 -1.72
N LEU A 23 -9.57 -6.72 -1.00
CA LEU A 23 -10.28 -6.05 0.10
C LEU A 23 -10.94 -4.74 -0.36
N TYR A 24 -10.66 -4.29 -1.58
CA TYR A 24 -11.25 -3.08 -2.19
C TYR A 24 -12.45 -3.42 -3.10
N ASP A 25 -13.51 -2.62 -3.03
CA ASP A 25 -14.75 -2.83 -3.79
C ASP A 25 -15.14 -1.63 -4.68
N GLY A 26 -14.22 -0.67 -4.89
CA GLY A 26 -14.47 0.50 -5.74
C GLY A 26 -15.13 1.68 -5.04
N GLN A 27 -15.28 1.63 -3.71
CA GLN A 27 -15.89 2.71 -2.93
C GLN A 27 -14.97 3.94 -2.77
N PRO A 28 -15.53 5.15 -2.61
CA PRO A 28 -14.73 6.34 -2.31
C PRO A 28 -13.93 6.21 -1.01
N ILE A 29 -12.75 6.82 -0.95
CA ILE A 29 -11.92 6.82 0.25
C ILE A 29 -12.54 7.73 1.33
N PRO A 30 -12.56 7.37 2.63
CA PRO A 30 -12.10 6.11 3.25
C PRO A 30 -13.27 5.17 3.59
N GLU A 31 -14.28 5.05 2.71
CA GLU A 31 -15.47 4.27 3.01
C GLU A 31 -15.14 2.78 3.13
N SER A 32 -15.76 2.11 4.09
CA SER A 32 -15.64 0.66 4.25
C SER A 32 -16.65 -0.07 3.37
N SER A 33 -16.32 -1.30 2.98
CA SER A 33 -17.22 -2.24 2.32
C SER A 33 -17.28 -3.56 3.12
N PRO A 34 -18.17 -4.50 2.77
CA PRO A 34 -18.13 -5.84 3.36
C PRO A 34 -16.80 -6.58 3.12
N LYS A 35 -15.98 -6.17 2.15
CA LYS A 35 -14.66 -6.77 1.87
C LYS A 35 -13.56 -6.26 2.79
N GLY A 36 -13.67 -5.03 3.31
CA GLY A 36 -12.62 -4.43 4.11
C GLY A 36 -12.85 -2.97 4.46
N THR A 37 -12.04 -2.49 5.39
CA THR A 37 -11.96 -1.10 5.84
C THR A 37 -10.79 -0.37 5.17
N PHE A 38 -10.72 0.95 5.29
CA PHE A 38 -9.64 1.74 4.68
C PHE A 38 -8.25 1.30 5.16
N GLU A 39 -8.12 0.88 6.41
CA GLU A 39 -6.89 0.32 6.97
C GLU A 39 -6.44 -0.96 6.27
N ASP A 40 -7.38 -1.71 5.68
CA ASP A 40 -7.11 -2.98 5.00
C ASP A 40 -6.69 -2.79 3.53
N TYR A 41 -7.19 -1.75 2.85
CA TYR A 41 -6.96 -1.53 1.40
C TYR A 41 -6.21 -0.24 1.06
N GLY A 42 -5.85 0.55 2.07
CA GLY A 42 -5.27 1.88 1.94
C GLY A 42 -3.93 1.88 1.19
N HIS A 43 -3.13 0.83 1.29
CA HIS A 43 -1.87 0.78 0.56
C HIS A 43 -2.10 0.45 -0.92
N TYR A 44 -3.01 -0.48 -1.23
CA TYR A 44 -3.39 -0.77 -2.62
C TYR A 44 -3.89 0.49 -3.32
N THR A 45 -4.87 1.17 -2.71
CA THR A 45 -5.51 2.34 -3.30
C THR A 45 -4.53 3.49 -3.55
N GLN A 46 -3.58 3.72 -2.64
CA GLN A 46 -2.50 4.67 -2.89
C GLN A 46 -1.54 4.20 -4.00
N ALA A 47 -1.20 2.91 -4.06
CA ALA A 47 -0.26 2.38 -5.05
C ALA A 47 -0.79 2.45 -6.49
N VAL A 48 -2.11 2.43 -6.67
CA VAL A 48 -2.77 2.50 -7.99
C VAL A 48 -3.42 3.87 -8.27
N TRP A 49 -3.14 4.87 -7.45
CA TRP A 49 -3.78 6.18 -7.55
C TRP A 49 -3.40 6.89 -8.84
N ARG A 50 -4.40 7.21 -9.67
CA ARG A 50 -4.21 7.72 -11.04
C ARG A 50 -3.40 9.00 -11.13
N GLU A 51 -3.62 9.94 -10.22
CA GLU A 51 -2.94 11.24 -10.22
C GLU A 51 -1.54 11.19 -9.59
N THR A 52 -1.11 10.05 -9.04
CA THR A 52 0.25 9.90 -8.52
C THR A 52 1.24 9.74 -9.69
N GLU A 53 2.27 10.59 -9.73
CA GLU A 53 3.26 10.61 -10.81
C GLU A 53 4.63 10.09 -10.38
N GLU A 54 4.95 10.24 -9.09
CA GLU A 54 6.25 9.91 -8.54
C GLU A 54 6.11 9.03 -7.30
N VAL A 55 7.03 8.07 -7.14
CA VAL A 55 7.15 7.22 -5.97
C VAL A 55 8.59 7.18 -5.47
N GLY A 56 8.77 7.37 -4.16
CA GLY A 56 10.04 7.19 -3.46
C GLY A 56 9.93 6.12 -2.39
N MET A 57 10.81 5.12 -2.43
CA MET A 57 10.84 4.03 -1.45
C MET A 57 12.11 4.05 -0.60
N ALA A 58 11.99 3.68 0.68
CA ALA A 58 13.12 3.54 1.59
C ALA A 58 12.99 2.30 2.47
N ILE A 59 14.14 1.74 2.87
CA ILE A 59 14.23 0.65 3.84
C ILE A 59 15.01 1.10 5.05
N ALA A 60 14.53 0.73 6.24
CA ALA A 60 15.28 0.83 7.48
C ALA A 60 15.26 -0.50 8.23
N ASN A 61 16.41 -0.91 8.77
CA ASN A 61 16.51 -2.07 9.65
C ASN A 61 16.69 -1.58 11.09
N SER A 62 15.87 -2.09 12.01
CA SER A 62 15.94 -1.78 13.44
C SER A 62 16.90 -2.73 14.15
N GLY A 63 17.45 -2.29 15.29
CA GLY A 63 18.38 -3.08 16.11
C GLY A 63 17.76 -4.35 16.71
N ASP A 64 16.43 -4.48 16.68
CA ASP A 64 15.69 -5.67 17.08
C ASP A 64 15.39 -6.64 15.91
N GLY A 65 16.00 -6.40 14.73
CA GLY A 65 15.91 -7.28 13.58
C GLY A 65 14.68 -7.06 12.69
N ARG A 66 13.87 -6.03 12.95
CA ARG A 66 12.74 -5.66 12.07
C ARG A 66 13.20 -4.86 10.86
N THR A 67 12.64 -5.16 9.70
CA THR A 67 12.80 -4.38 8.47
C THR A 67 11.53 -3.57 8.22
N TYR A 68 11.70 -2.27 7.99
CA TYR A 68 10.65 -1.34 7.65
C TYR A 68 10.81 -0.91 6.19
N VAL A 69 9.73 -0.95 5.43
CA VAL A 69 9.68 -0.45 4.07
C VAL A 69 8.65 0.67 4.03
N VAL A 70 9.02 1.82 3.48
CA VAL A 70 8.16 2.99 3.36
C VAL A 70 8.12 3.41 1.90
N ALA A 71 6.93 3.75 1.41
CA ALA A 71 6.75 4.43 0.13
C ALA A 71 6.10 5.81 0.37
N ARG A 72 6.54 6.80 -0.41
CA ARG A 72 5.92 8.12 -0.50
C ARG A 72 5.56 8.39 -1.95
N TYR A 73 4.42 9.02 -2.14
CA TYR A 73 3.80 9.24 -3.44
C TYR A 73 3.56 10.75 -3.64
N SER A 74 3.79 11.23 -4.86
CA SER A 74 3.59 12.63 -5.24
C SER A 74 2.96 12.72 -6.63
N PRO A 75 1.86 13.47 -6.80
CA PRO A 75 0.91 13.90 -5.78
C PRO A 75 0.43 12.76 -4.87
N ALA A 76 0.03 13.07 -3.63
CA ALA A 76 -0.50 12.07 -2.71
C ALA A 76 -1.91 11.63 -3.15
N GLY A 77 -2.19 10.33 -3.00
CA GLY A 77 -3.49 9.75 -3.27
C GLY A 77 -4.34 9.64 -2.00
N ASN A 78 -5.29 8.70 -2.01
CA ASN A 78 -6.23 8.46 -0.91
C ASN A 78 -6.96 9.73 -0.47
N VAL A 79 -7.36 10.54 -1.45
CA VAL A 79 -8.07 11.80 -1.22
C VAL A 79 -9.51 11.49 -0.81
N TYR A 80 -9.95 12.14 0.27
CA TYR A 80 -11.29 11.96 0.83
C TYR A 80 -12.38 12.20 -0.24
N GLY A 81 -13.30 11.25 -0.37
CA GLY A 81 -14.42 11.29 -1.31
C GLY A 81 -14.05 10.98 -2.77
N GLN A 82 -12.81 10.57 -3.06
CA GLN A 82 -12.35 10.21 -4.40
C GLN A 82 -12.09 8.71 -4.52
N THR A 83 -12.02 8.22 -5.75
CA THR A 83 -11.60 6.85 -6.09
C THR A 83 -10.21 6.86 -6.73
N PRO A 84 -9.45 5.75 -6.65
CA PRO A 84 -8.10 5.68 -7.22
C PRO A 84 -8.04 5.75 -8.75
N TYR A 85 -9.15 5.46 -9.43
CA TYR A 85 -9.29 5.46 -10.90
C TYR A 85 -10.73 5.68 -11.34
#